data_AF-A0A7S1BYE2-F1
#
_entry.id   AF-A0A7S1BYE2-F1
#
_cell.length_a   1.000
_cell.length_b   1.000
_cell.length_c   1.000
_cell.angle_alpha   90.00
_cell.angle_beta   90.00
_cell.angle_gamma   90.00
#
_symmetry.space_group_name_H-M   'P 1'
#
loop_
_entity.id
_entity.type
_entity.pdbx_description
1 polymer ?
#
loop_
_entity_poly.entity_id
_entity_poly.type
_entity_poly.pdbx_seq_one_letter_code
_entity_poly.pdbx_strand_id
1 'polypeptide(L)'
;MNAKQAYFTILASLGTAVVRGCSPMPPCGYMSENLKLTNVTGVLHIDIYKYEDCDYFGKPNPYGGEKVTIEVDVESNTILAKRDEPLEIAANDELFSGLRDTPAVDQSGIKIIPYKGDSFLVMGEKFRRPRYYVLNLSGFVRPTEKSDDGGLLSFHDDSGVISFYSERMKRIYFIYGKNGKNKKNTISSCAIDNELSCTTTKTKLDFHHVNTDNKYFKVKVYDSTQLVGLPTGTDTGCGGYKYYSFDQDTLVKSVDTLNGNIFAPIEVDSRIGVAYTVEGGRERGFKIRSEKIVKGLDVSSKNKNKMKVNRKTLKGLFSNLP
;
A
#
# COMPACT_ATOMS: atom_id res chain seq x y z
N MET A 1 -44.54 6.81 8.23
CA MET A 1 -43.11 6.56 7.97
C MET A 1 -42.34 6.83 9.26
N ASN A 2 -41.62 5.83 9.77
CA ASN A 2 -41.01 5.87 11.10
C ASN A 2 -39.73 6.71 11.12
N ALA A 3 -39.59 7.57 12.14
CA ALA A 3 -38.46 8.47 12.38
C ALA A 3 -37.06 7.80 12.40
N LYS A 4 -36.99 6.46 12.45
CA LYS A 4 -35.73 5.70 12.36
C LYS A 4 -35.15 5.59 10.94
N GLN A 5 -35.94 5.79 9.88
CA GLN A 5 -35.44 5.74 8.49
C GLN A 5 -34.90 7.07 7.99
N ALA A 6 -35.17 8.19 8.67
CA ALA A 6 -34.64 9.50 8.29
C ALA A 6 -33.18 9.73 8.73
N TYR A 7 -32.69 8.98 9.72
CA TYR A 7 -31.34 9.14 10.25
C TYR A 7 -30.24 8.57 9.36
N PHE A 8 -30.56 7.57 8.51
CA PHE A 8 -29.59 6.96 7.60
C PHE A 8 -29.44 7.72 6.28
N THR A 9 -30.43 8.51 5.87
CA THR A 9 -30.42 9.18 4.56
C THR A 9 -29.73 10.56 4.58
N ILE A 10 -29.58 11.19 5.75
CA ILE A 10 -28.95 12.52 5.87
C ILE A 10 -27.41 12.43 5.83
N LEU A 11 -26.82 11.24 6.03
CA LEU A 11 -25.38 11.02 5.85
C LEU A 11 -24.93 10.94 4.38
N ALA A 12 -25.86 11.02 3.42
CA ALA A 12 -25.57 10.79 2.01
C ALA A 12 -25.45 12.06 1.14
N SER A 13 -25.63 13.28 1.67
CA SER A 13 -25.73 14.48 0.83
C SER A 13 -24.97 15.74 1.27
N LEU A 14 -24.03 15.64 2.22
CA LEU A 14 -23.08 16.73 2.52
C LEU A 14 -21.66 16.20 2.48
N GLY A 15 -20.93 16.56 1.42
CA GLY A 15 -19.48 16.44 1.26
C GLY A 15 -18.86 15.22 1.95
N THR A 16 -18.96 14.06 1.33
CA THR A 16 -18.36 12.81 1.80
C THR A 16 -16.83 12.95 1.91
N ALA A 17 -16.35 13.43 3.06
CA ALA A 17 -15.09 12.95 3.60
C ALA A 17 -15.32 11.46 3.84
N VAL A 18 -14.71 10.62 3.01
CA VAL A 18 -14.82 9.17 3.14
C VAL A 18 -14.17 8.81 4.46
N VAL A 19 -14.97 8.70 5.52
CA VAL A 19 -14.55 8.10 6.79
C VAL A 19 -14.27 6.65 6.46
N ARG A 20 -13.00 6.35 6.13
CA ARG A 20 -12.49 4.99 6.03
C ARG A 20 -12.87 4.31 7.35
N GLY A 21 -13.82 3.37 7.30
CA GLY A 21 -14.58 2.82 8.44
C GLY A 21 -13.78 2.04 9.49
N CYS A 22 -12.50 2.34 9.64
CA CYS A 22 -11.57 1.70 10.57
C CYS A 22 -11.05 2.65 11.65
N SER A 23 -11.40 3.93 11.58
CA SER A 23 -11.20 4.87 12.69
C SER A 23 -12.55 5.08 13.37
N PRO A 24 -12.75 4.61 14.61
CA PRO A 24 -13.98 4.88 15.36
C PRO A 24 -14.07 6.34 15.83
N MET A 25 -13.02 7.15 15.62
CA MET A 25 -12.99 8.54 16.04
C MET A 25 -13.22 9.51 14.88
N PRO A 26 -14.04 10.57 15.10
CA PRO A 26 -14.17 11.67 14.17
C PRO A 26 -12.81 12.32 13.88
N PRO A 27 -12.54 12.79 12.65
CA PRO A 27 -11.39 13.65 12.39
C PRO A 27 -11.44 14.90 13.26
N CYS A 28 -10.28 15.32 13.80
CA CYS A 28 -10.16 16.51 14.65
C CYS A 28 -8.75 17.15 14.51
N GLY A 29 -8.66 18.46 14.72
CA GLY A 29 -7.46 19.26 14.49
C GLY A 29 -6.99 19.24 13.02
N TYR A 30 -5.68 19.31 12.80
CA TYR A 30 -5.12 19.28 11.43
C TYR A 30 -4.93 17.87 10.91
N MET A 31 -5.46 17.54 9.74
CA MET A 31 -5.30 16.22 9.12
C MET A 31 -4.87 16.34 7.66
N SER A 32 -3.95 15.47 7.22
CA SER A 32 -3.63 15.30 5.81
C SER A 32 -4.56 14.24 5.21
N GLU A 33 -5.25 14.55 4.12
CA GLU A 33 -6.16 13.61 3.47
C GLU A 33 -5.56 13.04 2.18
N ASN A 34 -4.98 13.89 1.35
CA ASN A 34 -4.39 13.50 0.07
C ASN A 34 -2.94 13.92 -0.03
N LEU A 35 -2.18 13.10 -0.74
CA LEU A 35 -0.82 13.35 -1.16
C LEU A 35 -0.75 13.12 -2.67
N LYS A 36 -0.30 14.11 -3.43
CA LYS A 36 -0.15 14.02 -4.89
C LYS A 36 1.28 14.39 -5.28
N LEU A 37 1.79 13.73 -6.32
CA LEU A 37 3.05 14.11 -6.95
C LEU A 37 2.86 15.35 -7.83
N THR A 38 3.93 16.13 -8.00
CA THR A 38 4.00 17.21 -9.00
C THR A 38 4.89 16.80 -10.18
N ASN A 39 4.90 17.63 -11.22
CA ASN A 39 5.79 17.46 -12.36
C ASN A 39 7.28 17.56 -11.98
N VAL A 40 7.62 18.09 -10.80
CA VAL A 40 8.98 18.14 -10.25
C VAL A 40 9.18 17.00 -9.25
N THR A 41 10.25 16.22 -9.41
CA THR A 41 10.60 15.14 -8.47
C THR A 41 10.93 15.72 -7.09
N GLY A 42 10.47 15.06 -6.02
CA GLY A 42 10.72 15.53 -4.65
C GLY A 42 9.79 16.67 -4.19
N VAL A 43 8.95 17.22 -5.07
CA VAL A 43 7.95 18.23 -4.75
C VAL A 43 6.55 17.61 -4.73
N LEU A 44 5.82 17.81 -3.63
CA LEU A 44 4.55 17.17 -3.30
C LEU A 44 3.43 18.19 -3.09
N HIS A 45 2.22 17.85 -3.51
CA HIS A 45 0.99 18.53 -3.09
C HIS A 45 0.31 17.76 -1.96
N ILE A 46 0.01 18.46 -0.87
CA ILE A 46 -0.60 17.86 0.31
C ILE A 46 -1.87 18.64 0.64
N ASP A 47 -2.99 17.92 0.62
CA ASP A 47 -4.28 18.45 1.08
C ASP A 47 -4.35 18.35 2.60
N ILE A 48 -4.49 19.50 3.25
CA ILE A 48 -4.61 19.62 4.70
C ILE A 48 -6.00 20.14 5.03
N TYR A 49 -6.67 19.44 5.93
CA TYR A 49 -7.92 19.87 6.53
C TYR A 49 -7.68 20.34 7.96
N LYS A 50 -8.33 21.43 8.32
CA LYS A 50 -8.45 21.90 9.69
C LYS A 50 -9.87 21.63 10.15
N TYR A 51 -10.00 20.69 11.07
CA TYR A 51 -11.21 20.42 11.83
C TYR A 51 -11.15 21.16 13.17
N GLU A 52 -12.28 21.18 13.88
CA GLU A 52 -12.30 21.63 15.27
C GLU A 52 -11.31 20.83 16.12
N ASP A 53 -10.79 21.47 17.17
CA ASP A 53 -9.89 20.80 18.11
C ASP A 53 -10.61 19.62 18.79
N CYS A 54 -9.84 18.61 19.21
CA CYS A 54 -10.37 17.35 19.72
C CYS A 54 -10.97 17.53 21.14
N ASP A 55 -12.15 18.14 21.27
CA ASP A 55 -12.87 18.16 22.54
C ASP A 55 -13.63 16.85 22.72
N TYR A 56 -13.14 16.03 23.66
CA TYR A 56 -13.64 14.67 23.91
C TYR A 56 -15.10 14.60 24.40
N PHE A 57 -15.70 15.73 24.77
CA PHE A 57 -17.05 15.79 25.33
C PHE A 57 -17.76 17.10 24.97
N GLY A 58 -18.58 17.08 23.92
CA GLY A 58 -19.69 18.03 23.81
C GLY A 58 -19.77 18.83 22.51
N LYS A 59 -20.14 18.16 21.42
CA LYS A 59 -21.21 18.51 20.47
C LYS A 59 -21.08 17.61 19.23
N PRO A 60 -22.19 17.29 18.53
CA PRO A 60 -22.09 16.66 17.21
C PRO A 60 -21.41 17.65 16.27
N ASN A 61 -20.20 17.34 15.81
CA ASN A 61 -19.48 18.13 14.82
C ASN A 61 -20.06 17.81 13.42
N PRO A 62 -20.78 18.75 12.77
CA PRO A 62 -21.31 18.53 11.43
C PRO A 62 -20.18 18.80 10.44
N TYR A 63 -19.41 17.76 10.10
CA TYR A 63 -18.15 17.84 9.36
C TYR A 63 -18.14 18.86 8.20
N GLY A 64 -17.55 20.02 8.47
CA GLY A 64 -17.12 21.01 7.49
C GLY A 64 -15.74 21.50 7.91
N GLY A 65 -14.68 20.88 7.38
CA GLY A 65 -13.31 21.31 7.63
C GLY A 65 -12.88 22.38 6.63
N GLU A 66 -12.08 23.34 7.07
CA GLU A 66 -11.37 24.23 6.15
C GLU A 66 -10.30 23.41 5.43
N LYS A 67 -10.23 23.49 4.09
CA LYS A 67 -9.21 22.81 3.28
C LYS A 67 -8.17 23.81 2.79
N VAL A 68 -6.90 23.43 2.86
CA VAL A 68 -5.79 24.13 2.21
C VAL A 68 -4.89 23.11 1.52
N THR A 69 -4.46 23.41 0.31
CA THR A 69 -3.44 22.63 -0.40
C THR A 69 -2.08 23.34 -0.27
N ILE A 70 -1.05 22.61 0.12
CA ILE A 70 0.33 23.13 0.16
C ILE A 70 1.24 22.39 -0.81
N GLU A 71 2.24 23.10 -1.30
CA GLU A 71 3.34 22.55 -2.06
C GLU A 71 4.59 22.46 -1.19
N VAL A 72 5.21 21.28 -1.14
CA VAL A 72 6.33 20.99 -0.26
C VAL A 72 7.47 20.38 -1.05
N ASP A 73 8.66 20.94 -0.90
CA ASP A 73 9.92 20.33 -1.35
C ASP A 73 10.51 19.50 -0.21
N VAL A 74 10.54 18.18 -0.43
CA VAL A 74 11.00 17.20 0.55
C VAL A 74 12.52 17.21 0.72
N GLU A 75 13.27 17.59 -0.32
CA GLU A 75 14.72 17.62 -0.26
C GLU A 75 15.20 18.84 0.52
N SER A 76 14.65 20.02 0.23
CA SER A 76 14.98 21.26 0.95
C SER A 76 14.26 21.39 2.30
N ASN A 77 13.26 20.55 2.58
CA ASN A 77 12.38 20.63 3.76
C ASN A 77 11.65 21.99 3.85
N THR A 78 11.22 22.54 2.72
CA THR A 78 10.54 23.84 2.66
C THR A 78 9.11 23.73 2.15
N ILE A 79 8.24 24.63 2.62
CA ILE A 79 6.90 24.82 2.04
C ILE A 79 7.05 25.93 0.99
N LEU A 80 6.81 25.59 -0.27
CA LEU A 80 7.04 26.47 -1.40
C LEU A 80 5.88 27.46 -1.60
N ALA A 81 4.64 26.98 -1.51
CA ALA A 81 3.46 27.81 -1.73
C ALA A 81 2.21 27.22 -1.07
N LYS A 82 1.26 28.12 -0.75
CA LYS A 82 -0.14 27.79 -0.50
C LYS A 82 -0.89 27.89 -1.83
N ARG A 83 -1.67 26.88 -2.20
CA ARG A 83 -2.47 26.90 -3.42
C ARG A 83 -3.94 26.65 -3.12
N ASP A 84 -4.80 27.36 -3.84
CA ASP A 84 -6.24 27.13 -3.79
C ASP A 84 -6.66 26.01 -4.77
N GLU A 85 -5.90 25.81 -5.85
CA GLU A 85 -6.10 24.70 -6.81
C GLU A 85 -4.79 23.95 -7.12
N PRO A 86 -4.81 22.60 -7.19
CA PRO A 86 -3.64 21.81 -7.54
C PRO A 86 -3.30 21.96 -9.03
N LEU A 87 -2.02 22.20 -9.35
CA LEU A 87 -1.49 21.91 -10.69
C LEU A 87 -1.42 20.39 -10.82
N GLU A 88 -2.51 19.77 -11.29
CA GLU A 88 -2.54 18.34 -11.51
C GLU A 88 -1.60 17.98 -12.67
N ILE A 89 -0.79 16.94 -12.46
CA ILE A 89 -0.17 16.25 -13.58
C ILE A 89 -1.32 15.68 -14.40
N ALA A 90 -1.37 15.97 -15.71
CA ALA A 90 -2.36 15.36 -16.58
C ALA A 90 -2.28 13.83 -16.43
N ALA A 91 -3.37 13.19 -15.99
CA ALA A 91 -3.45 11.76 -15.68
C ALA A 91 -3.10 10.82 -16.88
N ASN A 92 -2.91 11.41 -18.06
CA ASN A 92 -2.64 10.74 -19.33
C ASN A 92 -1.16 10.48 -19.61
N ASP A 93 -0.25 10.88 -18.72
CA ASP A 93 1.16 10.67 -18.97
C ASP A 93 1.52 9.24 -18.51
N GLU A 94 1.58 8.31 -19.47
CA GLU A 94 1.83 6.86 -19.27
C GLU A 94 3.12 6.56 -18.48
N LEU A 95 4.03 7.54 -18.38
CA LEU A 95 5.25 7.52 -17.58
C LEU A 95 5.01 7.61 -16.06
N PHE A 96 3.78 7.98 -15.63
CA PHE A 96 3.44 8.24 -14.23
C PHE A 96 2.48 7.18 -13.67
N SER A 97 3.06 6.13 -13.11
CA SER A 97 2.33 5.13 -12.32
C SER A 97 2.62 5.34 -10.83
N GLY A 98 1.96 6.32 -10.21
CA GLY A 98 1.87 6.37 -8.75
C GLY A 98 1.20 5.12 -8.16
N LEU A 99 0.92 5.12 -6.86
CA LEU A 99 0.08 4.09 -6.26
C LEU A 99 -1.38 4.29 -6.70
N ARG A 100 -1.69 3.88 -7.93
CA ARG A 100 -3.06 3.91 -8.45
C ARG A 100 -3.92 2.88 -7.71
N ASP A 101 -5.21 3.18 -7.57
CA ASP A 101 -6.19 2.27 -6.98
C ASP A 101 -6.30 0.97 -7.78
N THR A 102 -6.20 1.08 -9.11
CA THR A 102 -6.05 -0.05 -10.01
C THR A 102 -4.61 -0.59 -9.97
N PRO A 103 -4.42 -1.90 -9.70
CA PRO A 103 -3.09 -2.50 -9.75
C PRO A 103 -2.50 -2.38 -11.16
N ALA A 104 -1.21 -2.09 -11.26
CA ALA A 104 -0.54 -1.89 -12.55
C ALA A 104 -0.45 -3.20 -13.36
N VAL A 105 -0.36 -4.35 -12.66
CA VAL A 105 -0.41 -5.67 -13.28
C VAL A 105 -1.72 -6.34 -12.91
N ASP A 106 -2.53 -6.65 -13.93
CA ASP A 106 -3.72 -7.44 -13.74
C ASP A 106 -3.35 -8.90 -13.38
N GLN A 107 -3.70 -9.32 -12.17
CA GLN A 107 -3.50 -10.70 -11.72
C GLN A 107 -4.66 -11.63 -12.15
N SER A 108 -5.71 -11.07 -12.77
CA SER A 108 -6.84 -11.86 -13.26
C SER A 108 -6.41 -12.82 -14.37
N GLY A 109 -7.10 -13.95 -14.45
CA GLY A 109 -6.80 -14.99 -15.43
C GLY A 109 -5.59 -15.89 -15.10
N ILE A 110 -4.78 -15.56 -14.09
CA ILE A 110 -3.75 -16.46 -13.57
C ILE A 110 -4.38 -17.37 -12.50
N LYS A 111 -4.31 -18.68 -12.72
CA LYS A 111 -4.76 -19.71 -11.79
C LYS A 111 -3.56 -20.50 -11.30
N ILE A 112 -3.44 -20.63 -9.99
CA ILE A 112 -2.38 -21.39 -9.33
C ILE A 112 -3.07 -22.50 -8.55
N ILE A 113 -2.74 -23.74 -8.88
CA ILE A 113 -3.41 -24.92 -8.33
C ILE A 113 -2.33 -25.81 -7.72
N PRO A 114 -2.49 -26.23 -6.45
CA PRO A 114 -1.63 -27.25 -5.88
C PRO A 114 -1.66 -28.52 -6.74
N TYR A 115 -0.49 -29.02 -7.12
CA TYR A 115 -0.38 -30.23 -7.93
C TYR A 115 0.11 -31.40 -7.06
N LYS A 116 1.01 -32.23 -7.58
CA LYS A 116 1.62 -33.38 -6.89
C LYS A 116 2.82 -32.93 -6.07
N GLY A 117 2.92 -33.43 -4.83
CA GLY A 117 4.05 -33.16 -3.94
C GLY A 117 4.21 -31.68 -3.62
N ASP A 118 5.41 -31.16 -3.86
CA ASP A 118 5.83 -29.76 -3.64
C ASP A 118 5.65 -28.87 -4.89
N SER A 119 4.88 -29.34 -5.88
CA SER A 119 4.70 -28.65 -7.15
C SER A 119 3.34 -27.95 -7.29
N PHE A 120 3.32 -26.88 -8.07
CA PHE A 120 2.14 -26.09 -8.43
C PHE A 120 1.94 -26.07 -9.94
N LEU A 121 0.69 -26.24 -10.36
CA LEU A 121 0.26 -25.99 -11.73
C LEU A 121 -0.15 -24.53 -11.83
N VAL A 122 0.58 -23.75 -12.62
CA VAL A 122 0.24 -22.37 -12.95
C VAL A 122 -0.37 -22.36 -14.34
N MET A 123 -1.54 -21.76 -14.50
CA MET A 123 -2.23 -21.61 -15.77
C MET A 123 -2.61 -20.14 -15.97
N GLY A 124 -2.61 -19.66 -17.21
CA GLY A 124 -3.05 -18.31 -17.48
C GLY A 124 -3.00 -17.93 -18.95
N GLU A 125 -3.95 -17.11 -19.37
CA GLU A 125 -4.05 -16.64 -20.76
C GLU A 125 -2.90 -15.72 -21.15
N LYS A 126 -2.29 -15.07 -20.15
CA LYS A 126 -1.09 -14.24 -20.31
C LYS A 126 0.15 -15.03 -20.70
N PHE A 127 0.14 -16.35 -20.50
CA PHE A 127 1.24 -17.22 -20.88
C PHE A 127 1.10 -17.61 -22.35
N ARG A 128 2.00 -17.09 -23.20
CA ARG A 128 1.92 -17.26 -24.66
C ARG A 128 1.87 -18.75 -25.06
N ARG A 129 2.91 -19.53 -24.73
CA ARG A 129 2.99 -21.00 -24.83
C ARG A 129 4.18 -21.51 -23.98
N PRO A 130 4.05 -22.63 -23.23
CA PRO A 130 2.79 -23.32 -22.90
C PRO A 130 1.86 -22.42 -22.08
N ARG A 131 0.54 -22.67 -22.16
CA ARG A 131 -0.47 -21.91 -21.36
C ARG A 131 -0.47 -22.30 -19.87
N TYR A 132 0.35 -23.29 -19.53
CA TYR A 132 0.53 -23.77 -18.17
C TYR A 132 1.97 -24.18 -17.91
N TYR A 133 2.36 -24.10 -16.65
CA TYR A 133 3.67 -24.50 -16.16
C TYR A 133 3.52 -25.32 -14.89
N VAL A 134 4.34 -26.36 -14.74
CA VAL A 134 4.46 -27.09 -13.47
C VAL A 134 5.73 -26.60 -12.80
N LEU A 135 5.56 -25.88 -11.69
CA LEU A 135 6.66 -25.27 -10.95
C LEU A 135 6.89 -26.04 -9.66
N ASN A 136 8.11 -26.50 -9.43
CA ASN A 136 8.50 -27.15 -8.19
C ASN A 136 8.98 -26.10 -7.19
N LEU A 137 8.36 -26.06 -6.00
CA LEU A 137 8.74 -25.14 -4.93
C LEU A 137 9.55 -25.88 -3.87
N SER A 138 10.88 -25.79 -3.97
CA SER A 138 11.79 -26.55 -3.11
C SER A 138 11.47 -26.42 -1.61
N GLY A 139 11.10 -27.53 -0.99
CA GLY A 139 10.81 -27.63 0.44
C GLY A 139 9.49 -26.99 0.88
N PHE A 140 8.59 -26.72 -0.06
CA PHE A 140 7.20 -26.43 0.25
C PHE A 140 6.56 -27.65 0.91
N VAL A 141 5.86 -27.42 2.02
CA VAL A 141 5.06 -28.44 2.70
C VAL A 141 3.64 -27.91 2.77
N ARG A 142 2.72 -28.60 2.11
CA ARG A 142 1.29 -28.23 2.14
C ARG A 142 0.79 -28.28 3.59
N PRO A 143 0.07 -27.25 4.07
CA PRO A 143 -0.60 -27.32 5.37
C PRO A 143 -1.55 -28.52 5.39
N THR A 144 -1.43 -29.38 6.40
CA THR A 144 -2.27 -30.58 6.53
C THR A 144 -3.62 -30.31 7.18
N GLU A 145 -3.76 -29.19 7.91
CA GLU A 145 -5.00 -28.78 8.60
C GLU A 145 -5.11 -27.25 8.63
N LYS A 146 -6.35 -26.72 8.65
CA LYS A 146 -6.60 -25.33 9.09
C LYS A 146 -6.27 -25.30 10.57
N SER A 147 -5.14 -24.72 10.96
CA SER A 147 -4.76 -24.69 12.37
C SER A 147 -5.78 -23.89 13.18
N ASP A 148 -6.48 -24.55 14.11
CA ASP A 148 -7.39 -23.92 15.08
C ASP A 148 -6.65 -23.00 16.06
N ASP A 149 -5.35 -23.22 16.23
CA ASP A 149 -4.46 -22.29 16.89
C ASP A 149 -4.10 -21.20 15.87
N GLY A 150 -4.43 -19.94 16.13
CA GLY A 150 -4.11 -18.76 15.30
C GLY A 150 -2.60 -18.47 15.14
N GLY A 151 -1.81 -19.50 14.85
CA GLY A 151 -0.37 -19.58 14.83
C GLY A 151 0.19 -19.49 13.42
N LEU A 152 0.68 -18.29 13.12
CA LEU A 152 1.79 -17.97 12.22
C LEU A 152 1.68 -18.21 10.70
N LEU A 153 0.83 -19.07 10.14
CA LEU A 153 0.73 -19.18 8.67
C LEU A 153 -0.69 -19.52 8.21
N SER A 154 -1.68 -18.79 8.69
CA SER A 154 -3.00 -18.82 8.05
C SER A 154 -2.99 -17.99 6.76
N PHE A 155 -2.21 -18.44 5.77
CA PHE A 155 -2.61 -18.18 4.40
C PHE A 155 -3.92 -18.94 4.25
N HIS A 156 -5.04 -18.25 4.42
CA HIS A 156 -6.35 -18.88 4.54
C HIS A 156 -6.84 -19.47 3.20
N ASP A 157 -6.06 -19.28 2.12
CA ASP A 157 -6.20 -20.04 0.88
C ASP A 157 -5.79 -21.50 1.11
N ASP A 158 -6.58 -22.44 0.60
CA ASP A 158 -6.39 -23.89 0.76
C ASP A 158 -5.00 -24.39 0.28
N SER A 159 -4.26 -23.53 -0.42
CA SER A 159 -2.92 -23.75 -0.95
C SER A 159 -1.79 -23.49 0.04
N GLY A 160 -1.97 -22.65 1.07
CA GLY A 160 -0.90 -22.26 2.00
C GLY A 160 0.20 -21.39 1.38
N VAL A 161 -0.09 -20.68 0.29
CA VAL A 161 0.90 -19.88 -0.47
C VAL A 161 0.30 -18.54 -0.91
N ILE A 162 1.04 -17.44 -0.72
CA ILE A 162 0.74 -16.18 -1.41
C ILE A 162 1.49 -16.16 -2.73
N SER A 163 0.84 -15.73 -3.80
CA SER A 163 1.50 -15.62 -5.10
C SER A 163 1.18 -14.32 -5.81
N PHE A 164 2.10 -13.89 -6.66
CA PHE A 164 1.91 -12.77 -7.57
C PHE A 164 2.81 -12.89 -8.80
N TYR A 165 2.36 -12.30 -9.90
CA TYR A 165 3.06 -12.27 -11.18
C TYR A 165 3.59 -10.87 -11.50
N SER A 166 4.84 -10.80 -11.94
CA SER A 166 5.46 -9.62 -12.55
C SER A 166 5.53 -9.81 -14.06
N GLU A 167 4.84 -8.97 -14.82
CA GLU A 167 4.88 -8.92 -16.28
C GLU A 167 6.25 -8.43 -16.78
N ARG A 168 6.81 -7.42 -16.12
CA ARG A 168 8.12 -6.85 -16.47
C ARG A 168 9.24 -7.87 -16.34
N MET A 169 9.24 -8.63 -15.24
CA MET A 169 10.27 -9.66 -15.01
C MET A 169 9.91 -11.00 -15.66
N LYS A 170 8.65 -11.21 -16.04
CA LYS A 170 8.09 -12.48 -16.50
C LYS A 170 8.32 -13.61 -15.48
N ARG A 171 8.03 -13.32 -14.21
CA ARG A 171 8.22 -14.25 -13.09
C ARG A 171 7.00 -14.31 -12.18
N ILE A 172 6.69 -15.51 -11.67
CA ILE A 172 5.77 -15.67 -10.53
C ILE A 172 6.58 -15.86 -9.26
N TYR A 173 6.15 -15.15 -8.24
CA TYR A 173 6.66 -15.25 -6.88
C TYR A 173 5.68 -16.05 -6.04
N PHE A 174 6.21 -16.91 -5.18
CA PHE A 174 5.48 -17.71 -4.21
C PHE A 174 6.07 -17.47 -2.83
N ILE A 175 5.25 -17.04 -1.87
CA ILE A 175 5.62 -16.83 -0.48
C ILE A 175 4.97 -17.93 0.35
N TYR A 176 5.77 -18.71 1.06
CA TYR A 176 5.30 -19.88 1.80
C TYR A 176 6.21 -20.23 2.98
N GLY A 177 5.70 -21.03 3.93
CA GLY A 177 6.51 -21.59 5.02
C GLY A 177 7.29 -22.83 4.57
N LYS A 178 8.55 -22.98 5.00
CA LYS A 178 9.37 -24.18 4.73
C LYS A 178 9.36 -25.12 5.93
N ASN A 179 8.99 -26.39 5.72
CA ASN A 179 9.02 -27.48 6.70
C ASN A 179 8.48 -27.08 8.09
N GLY A 180 7.23 -27.43 8.43
CA GLY A 180 6.45 -27.03 9.64
C GLY A 180 7.10 -27.05 11.04
N LYS A 181 8.40 -27.35 11.14
CA LYS A 181 9.26 -27.20 12.32
C LYS A 181 10.11 -25.91 12.33
N ASN A 182 10.36 -25.26 11.20
CA ASN A 182 11.16 -24.02 11.13
C ASN A 182 10.32 -22.84 10.63
N LYS A 183 9.98 -21.94 11.54
CA LYS A 183 9.12 -20.74 11.39
C LYS A 183 9.64 -19.65 10.43
N LYS A 184 10.41 -19.98 9.39
CA LYS A 184 10.98 -18.99 8.46
C LYS A 184 10.28 -19.06 7.11
N ASN A 185 9.76 -17.90 6.71
CA ASN A 185 9.15 -17.71 5.39
C ASN A 185 10.21 -17.88 4.30
N THR A 186 9.77 -18.43 3.18
CA THR A 186 10.56 -18.71 1.98
C THR A 186 9.85 -18.09 0.79
N ILE A 187 10.63 -17.54 -0.13
CA ILE A 187 10.14 -16.97 -1.37
C ILE A 187 10.77 -17.75 -2.51
N SER A 188 9.95 -18.28 -3.40
CA SER A 188 10.40 -18.82 -4.68
C SER A 188 10.00 -17.89 -5.80
N SER A 189 10.96 -17.51 -6.64
CA SER A 189 10.74 -16.72 -7.85
C SER A 189 11.02 -17.58 -9.06
N CYS A 190 10.01 -17.83 -9.88
CA CYS A 190 10.09 -18.73 -11.03
C CYS A 190 9.93 -17.98 -12.35
N ALA A 191 10.89 -18.14 -13.27
CA ALA A 191 10.80 -17.67 -14.63
C ALA A 191 9.67 -18.37 -15.39
N ILE A 192 8.92 -17.59 -16.17
CA ILE A 192 7.80 -18.06 -16.99
C ILE A 192 8.06 -17.70 -18.44
N ASP A 193 9.21 -18.16 -18.91
CA ASP A 193 9.67 -18.05 -20.29
C ASP A 193 10.22 -19.40 -20.76
N ASN A 194 11.09 -19.39 -21.76
CA ASN A 194 11.58 -20.61 -22.40
C ASN A 194 12.45 -21.48 -21.49
N GLU A 195 13.01 -20.93 -20.39
CA GLU A 195 13.84 -21.67 -19.44
C GLU A 195 13.25 -21.60 -18.03
N LEU A 196 12.41 -22.60 -17.71
CA LEU A 196 11.82 -22.76 -16.38
C LEU A 196 12.90 -22.87 -15.31
N SER A 197 13.13 -21.78 -14.61
CA SER A 197 14.10 -21.68 -13.53
C SER A 197 13.44 -21.05 -12.30
N CYS A 198 13.56 -21.72 -11.15
CA CYS A 198 13.06 -21.21 -9.88
C CYS A 198 14.24 -20.94 -8.94
N THR A 199 14.33 -19.72 -8.44
CA THR A 199 15.25 -19.35 -7.35
C THR A 199 14.47 -19.36 -6.05
N THR A 200 14.94 -20.10 -5.04
CA THR A 200 14.30 -20.16 -3.71
C THR A 200 15.18 -19.51 -2.66
N THR A 201 14.66 -18.47 -2.01
CA THR A 201 15.37 -17.66 -1.03
C THR A 201 14.66 -17.69 0.32
N LYS A 202 15.41 -17.93 1.41
CA LYS A 202 14.88 -17.76 2.76
C LYS A 202 14.79 -16.27 3.08
N THR A 203 13.67 -15.83 3.62
CA THR A 203 13.49 -14.42 3.98
C THR A 203 13.33 -14.22 5.48
N LYS A 204 13.75 -13.04 5.95
CA LYS A 204 13.50 -12.56 7.32
C LYS A 204 12.26 -11.67 7.40
N LEU A 205 11.58 -11.46 6.27
CA LEU A 205 10.37 -10.66 6.22
C LEU A 205 9.22 -11.37 6.95
N ASP A 206 8.43 -10.56 7.65
CA ASP A 206 7.28 -11.00 8.41
C ASP A 206 6.00 -10.87 7.57
N PHE A 207 5.25 -11.96 7.46
CA PHE A 207 3.99 -12.04 6.73
C PHE A 207 2.80 -12.43 7.62
N HIS A 208 2.94 -12.44 8.95
CA HIS A 208 1.86 -12.86 9.87
C HIS A 208 0.59 -12.00 9.78
N HIS A 209 0.70 -10.81 9.20
CA HIS A 209 -0.41 -9.87 9.04
C HIS A 209 -1.09 -9.95 7.67
N VAL A 210 -0.57 -10.78 6.75
CA VAL A 210 -1.12 -10.89 5.40
C VAL A 210 -2.34 -11.79 5.41
N ASN A 211 -3.45 -11.29 4.86
CA ASN A 211 -4.70 -12.03 4.74
C ASN A 211 -5.18 -11.97 3.29
N THR A 212 -5.07 -13.09 2.57
CA THR A 212 -5.45 -13.22 1.16
C THR A 212 -6.91 -13.60 0.94
N ASP A 213 -7.63 -13.96 2.00
CA ASP A 213 -9.03 -14.42 1.92
C ASP A 213 -10.02 -13.27 1.85
N ASN A 214 -9.54 -12.08 2.16
CA ASN A 214 -10.36 -10.89 2.07
C ASN A 214 -10.68 -10.59 0.59
N LYS A 215 -11.92 -10.92 0.19
CA LYS A 215 -12.42 -10.71 -1.18
C LYS A 215 -12.32 -9.26 -1.67
N TYR A 216 -12.24 -8.29 -0.74
CA TYR A 216 -12.11 -6.87 -1.04
C TYR A 216 -10.66 -6.42 -1.31
N PHE A 217 -9.67 -7.13 -0.77
CA PHE A 217 -8.25 -6.77 -0.92
C PHE A 217 -7.48 -7.88 -1.63
N LYS A 218 -7.06 -7.59 -2.86
CA LYS A 218 -6.24 -8.50 -3.68
C LYS A 218 -4.80 -8.01 -3.74
N VAL A 219 -3.85 -8.92 -3.93
CA VAL A 219 -2.44 -8.54 -4.13
C VAL A 219 -2.32 -7.51 -5.26
N LYS A 220 -1.64 -6.40 -4.99
CA LYS A 220 -1.39 -5.33 -5.95
C LYS A 220 0.07 -5.35 -6.38
N VAL A 221 0.34 -5.47 -7.67
CA VAL A 221 1.70 -5.46 -8.21
C VAL A 221 1.92 -4.18 -9.02
N TYR A 222 3.02 -3.50 -8.72
CA TYR A 222 3.48 -2.26 -9.36
C TYR A 222 4.87 -2.50 -9.97
N ASP A 223 4.91 -3.10 -11.17
CA ASP A 223 6.15 -3.54 -11.82
C ASP A 223 7.12 -2.42 -12.19
N SER A 224 6.61 -1.24 -12.52
CA SER A 224 7.41 -0.05 -12.84
C SER A 224 8.28 0.37 -11.66
N THR A 225 7.77 0.20 -10.43
CA THR A 225 8.42 0.55 -9.17
C THR A 225 8.96 -0.65 -8.40
N GLN A 226 8.81 -1.86 -8.95
CA GLN A 226 9.17 -3.13 -8.33
C GLN A 226 8.61 -3.27 -6.91
N LEU A 227 7.33 -2.91 -6.76
CA LEU A 227 6.63 -2.91 -5.49
C LEU A 227 5.42 -3.86 -5.54
N VAL A 228 5.21 -4.62 -4.47
CA VAL A 228 4.02 -5.43 -4.28
C VAL A 228 3.33 -5.06 -2.97
N GLY A 229 2.05 -4.75 -3.05
CA GLY A 229 1.16 -4.58 -1.90
C GLY A 229 0.46 -5.88 -1.57
N LEU A 230 0.79 -6.47 -0.42
CA LEU A 230 0.12 -7.66 0.10
C LEU A 230 -1.03 -7.25 1.01
N PRO A 231 -2.24 -7.81 0.82
CA PRO A 231 -3.42 -7.42 1.59
C PRO A 231 -3.23 -7.77 3.07
N THR A 232 -3.61 -6.86 3.95
CA THR A 232 -3.61 -7.06 5.40
C THR A 232 -4.99 -6.79 5.97
N GLY A 233 -5.28 -7.33 7.14
CA GLY A 233 -6.48 -7.00 7.92
C GLY A 233 -7.39 -8.20 8.17
N THR A 234 -8.45 -7.94 8.90
CA THR A 234 -9.47 -8.93 9.28
C THR A 234 -10.65 -8.89 8.32
N ASP A 235 -11.47 -9.94 8.34
CA ASP A 235 -12.63 -10.09 7.45
C ASP A 235 -13.73 -9.02 7.68
N THR A 236 -13.59 -8.22 8.74
CA THR A 236 -14.49 -7.12 9.13
C THR A 236 -14.33 -5.83 8.30
N GLY A 237 -13.66 -5.89 7.15
CA GLY A 237 -13.53 -4.76 6.22
C GLY A 237 -12.42 -3.77 6.57
N CYS A 238 -11.78 -3.92 7.73
CA CYS A 238 -10.60 -3.16 8.11
C CYS A 238 -9.33 -3.80 7.62
N GLY A 239 -9.05 -3.53 6.35
CA GLY A 239 -7.85 -3.97 5.67
C GLY A 239 -7.09 -2.83 5.02
N GLY A 240 -5.89 -3.17 4.58
CA GLY A 240 -4.95 -2.29 3.94
C GLY A 240 -3.92 -3.12 3.20
N TYR A 241 -2.75 -2.53 2.96
CA TYR A 241 -1.66 -3.22 2.30
C TYR A 241 -0.37 -3.05 3.11
N LYS A 242 0.41 -4.13 3.18
CA LYS A 242 1.84 -4.05 3.44
C LYS A 242 2.58 -4.19 2.12
N TYR A 243 3.34 -3.17 1.80
CA TYR A 243 4.16 -3.03 0.63
C TYR A 243 5.58 -3.56 0.85
N TYR A 244 6.05 -4.30 -0.14
CA TYR A 244 7.39 -4.87 -0.20
C TYR A 244 8.00 -4.53 -1.55
N SER A 245 9.30 -4.19 -1.53
CA SER A 245 10.10 -4.13 -2.75
C SER A 245 10.52 -5.54 -3.16
N PHE A 246 10.62 -5.80 -4.45
CA PHE A 246 11.04 -7.08 -4.98
C PHE A 246 12.09 -6.92 -6.08
N ASP A 247 12.93 -7.94 -6.24
CA ASP A 247 13.85 -8.07 -7.37
C ASP A 247 13.55 -9.38 -8.10
N GLN A 248 14.43 -9.79 -9.01
CA GLN A 248 14.26 -11.00 -9.81
C GLN A 248 14.15 -12.28 -8.96
N ASP A 249 14.75 -12.30 -7.77
CA ASP A 249 14.91 -13.54 -6.99
C ASP A 249 14.04 -13.58 -5.73
N THR A 250 13.67 -12.43 -5.16
CA THR A 250 12.98 -12.39 -3.86
C THR A 250 12.25 -11.05 -3.60
N LEU A 251 11.47 -11.02 -2.52
CA LEU A 251 11.16 -9.77 -1.82
C LEU A 251 12.40 -9.30 -1.05
N VAL A 252 12.82 -8.06 -1.29
CA VAL A 252 14.08 -7.50 -0.80
C VAL A 252 13.89 -6.89 0.60
N LYS A 253 12.86 -6.05 0.76
CA LYS A 253 12.54 -5.38 2.03
C LYS A 253 11.07 -4.93 2.12
N SER A 254 10.59 -4.78 3.35
CA SER A 254 9.39 -3.97 3.68
C SER A 254 9.66 -2.50 3.36
N VAL A 255 8.67 -1.79 2.83
CA VAL A 255 8.72 -0.34 2.61
C VAL A 255 7.95 0.34 3.75
N ASP A 256 8.66 0.60 4.85
CA ASP A 256 8.06 1.08 6.11
C ASP A 256 7.26 2.39 5.93
N THR A 257 7.70 3.23 4.99
CA THR A 257 7.05 4.51 4.66
C THR A 257 5.64 4.30 4.10
N LEU A 258 5.39 3.20 3.38
CA LEU A 258 4.06 2.85 2.87
C LEU A 258 3.27 1.97 3.85
N ASN A 259 3.97 1.27 4.75
CA ASN A 259 3.39 0.31 5.71
C ASN A 259 2.97 0.94 7.03
N GLY A 260 2.95 2.28 7.09
CA GLY A 260 2.64 3.04 8.28
C GLY A 260 1.16 3.01 8.65
N ASN A 261 0.69 4.13 9.22
CA ASN A 261 -0.72 4.30 9.56
C ASN A 261 -1.60 4.15 8.32
N ILE A 262 -2.59 3.25 8.34
CA ILE A 262 -3.53 3.01 7.22
C ILE A 262 -4.33 4.25 6.78
N PHE A 263 -4.37 5.28 7.63
CA PHE A 263 -5.02 6.57 7.36
C PHE A 263 -4.05 7.63 6.83
N ALA A 264 -2.75 7.37 6.81
CA ALA A 264 -1.79 8.30 6.24
C ALA A 264 -1.90 8.25 4.71
N PRO A 265 -1.96 9.40 4.04
CA PRO A 265 -1.82 9.41 2.59
C PRO A 265 -0.40 8.97 2.23
N ILE A 266 -0.32 8.13 1.21
CA ILE A 266 0.91 7.52 0.70
C ILE A 266 0.98 7.72 -0.81
N GLU A 267 2.19 7.82 -1.36
CA GLU A 267 2.40 7.96 -2.80
C GLU A 267 3.77 7.42 -3.20
N VAL A 268 3.95 7.04 -4.46
CA VAL A 268 5.23 6.56 -4.99
C VAL A 268 5.60 7.30 -6.26
N ASP A 269 6.75 7.97 -6.24
CA ASP A 269 7.33 8.56 -7.44
C ASP A 269 8.15 7.51 -8.20
N SER A 270 7.57 6.98 -9.27
CA SER A 270 8.18 5.96 -10.11
C SER A 270 9.41 6.45 -10.88
N ARG A 271 9.56 7.76 -11.10
CA ARG A 271 10.70 8.34 -11.83
C ARG A 271 12.01 8.15 -11.08
N ILE A 272 11.94 8.22 -9.75
CA ILE A 272 13.10 8.14 -8.85
C ILE A 272 13.01 6.95 -7.87
N GLY A 273 11.92 6.19 -7.91
CA GLY A 273 11.70 5.02 -7.07
C GLY A 273 11.61 5.38 -5.59
N VAL A 274 10.90 6.46 -5.24
CA VAL A 274 10.78 6.96 -3.86
C VAL A 274 9.33 6.88 -3.40
N ALA A 275 9.11 6.25 -2.26
CA ALA A 275 7.86 6.26 -1.52
C ALA A 275 7.78 7.49 -0.61
N TYR A 276 6.59 8.05 -0.47
CA TYR A 276 6.27 9.17 0.40
C TYR A 276 5.07 8.84 1.28
N THR A 277 5.03 9.42 2.48
CA THR A 277 3.84 9.44 3.34
C THR A 277 3.79 10.71 4.17
N VAL A 278 2.57 11.12 4.54
CA VAL A 278 2.33 12.18 5.52
C VAL A 278 1.73 11.56 6.78
N GLU A 279 2.54 11.49 7.85
CA GLU A 279 2.13 10.94 9.13
C GLU A 279 1.78 12.04 10.14
N GLY A 280 0.89 11.71 11.08
CA GLY A 280 0.59 12.56 12.23
C GLY A 280 -0.68 13.38 12.03
N GLY A 281 -0.64 14.64 12.43
CA GLY A 281 -1.80 15.52 12.49
C GLY A 281 -2.21 15.88 13.93
N ARG A 282 -3.43 16.40 14.06
CA ARG A 282 -3.99 17.01 15.27
C ARG A 282 -3.11 18.17 15.75
N GLU A 283 -2.98 18.33 17.06
CA GLU A 283 -2.23 19.42 17.66
C GLU A 283 -0.70 19.33 17.48
N ARG A 284 -0.17 18.18 17.02
CA ARG A 284 1.27 17.94 16.93
C ARG A 284 1.88 18.27 15.56
N GLY A 285 1.05 18.68 14.60
CA GLY A 285 1.45 18.86 13.21
C GLY A 285 1.75 17.52 12.51
N PHE A 286 2.35 17.56 11.33
CA PHE A 286 2.63 16.37 10.52
C PHE A 286 4.11 16.19 10.21
N LYS A 287 4.43 14.97 9.81
CA LYS A 287 5.75 14.51 9.39
C LYS A 287 5.63 13.94 7.98
N ILE A 288 6.40 14.50 7.06
CA ILE A 288 6.54 13.92 5.72
C ILE A 288 7.75 13.00 5.77
N ARG A 289 7.59 11.76 5.36
CA ARG A 289 8.67 10.78 5.28
C ARG A 289 8.84 10.33 3.85
N SER A 290 10.09 10.11 3.46
CA SER A 290 10.43 9.50 2.18
C SER A 290 11.35 8.30 2.36
N GLU A 291 11.24 7.34 1.44
CA GLU A 291 12.07 6.15 1.42
C GLU A 291 12.27 5.64 -0.01
N LYS A 292 13.52 5.34 -0.36
CA LYS A 292 13.86 4.71 -1.64
C LYS A 292 13.45 3.24 -1.68
N ILE A 293 12.81 2.82 -2.77
CA ILE A 293 12.23 1.49 -2.94
C ILE A 293 13.23 0.52 -3.58
N VAL A 294 13.92 0.93 -4.64
CA VAL A 294 14.80 0.07 -5.46
C VAL A 294 16.28 0.28 -5.15
N LYS A 295 17.06 -0.81 -5.09
CA LYS A 295 18.53 -0.79 -5.16
C LYS A 295 18.95 -0.75 -6.63
N GLY A 296 19.67 0.29 -7.07
CA GLY A 296 20.31 0.32 -8.40
C GLY A 296 20.17 1.61 -9.20
N LEU A 297 19.26 2.51 -8.84
CA LEU A 297 19.32 3.90 -9.32
C LEU A 297 20.31 4.63 -8.42
N ASP A 298 21.47 5.02 -8.93
CA ASP A 298 22.50 5.73 -8.18
C ASP A 298 22.06 7.19 -7.95
N VAL A 299 21.24 7.38 -6.91
CA VAL A 299 21.04 8.69 -6.29
C VAL A 299 21.44 8.48 -4.85
N SER A 300 22.59 9.04 -4.52
CA SER A 300 23.21 9.12 -3.20
C SER A 300 22.20 9.67 -2.18
N SER A 301 21.41 8.80 -1.57
CA SER A 301 20.63 9.15 -0.39
C SER A 301 20.40 7.90 0.44
N LYS A 302 21.26 7.73 1.45
CA LYS A 302 21.01 6.85 2.60
C LYS A 302 19.97 7.43 3.56
N ASN A 303 19.33 8.55 3.22
CA ASN A 303 18.58 9.33 4.18
C ASN A 303 17.08 9.08 4.05
N LYS A 304 16.51 8.46 5.10
CA LYS A 304 15.10 8.67 5.44
C LYS A 304 14.97 10.17 5.76
N ASN A 305 14.59 10.98 4.78
CA ASN A 305 14.32 12.39 5.03
C ASN A 305 13.00 12.52 5.79
N LYS A 306 13.01 13.39 6.80
CA LYS A 306 11.87 13.63 7.66
C LYS A 306 11.66 15.12 7.84
N MET A 307 10.73 15.66 7.08
CA MET A 307 10.27 17.03 7.28
C MET A 307 9.24 17.04 8.41
N LYS A 308 9.31 18.02 9.32
CA LYS A 308 8.28 18.27 10.33
C LYS A 308 7.61 19.59 10.03
N VAL A 309 6.29 19.57 9.85
CA VAL A 309 5.47 20.80 9.79
C VAL A 309 4.78 20.95 11.14
N ASN A 310 5.16 21.97 11.90
CA ASN A 310 4.64 22.18 13.26
C ASN A 310 3.30 22.92 13.25
N ARG A 311 2.57 22.87 14.37
CA ARG A 311 1.25 23.53 14.55
C ARG A 311 1.28 25.04 14.25
N LYS A 312 2.37 25.74 14.57
CA LYS A 312 2.47 27.20 14.35
C LYS A 312 2.46 27.52 12.86
N THR A 313 3.22 26.76 12.07
CA THR A 313 3.21 26.86 10.61
C THR A 313 1.81 26.59 10.06
N LEU A 314 1.13 25.56 10.57
CA LEU A 314 -0.24 25.23 10.16
C LEU A 314 -1.24 26.32 10.48
N LYS A 315 -1.20 26.85 11.71
CA LYS A 315 -2.08 27.96 12.08
C LYS A 315 -1.91 29.15 11.13
N GLY A 316 -0.67 29.48 10.75
CA GLY A 316 -0.38 30.52 9.77
C GLY A 316 -1.01 30.28 8.40
N LEU A 317 -1.03 29.03 7.92
CA LEU A 317 -1.65 28.68 6.62
C LEU A 317 -3.16 28.95 6.59
N PHE A 318 -3.86 28.70 7.69
CA PHE A 318 -5.31 28.87 7.81
C PHE A 318 -5.74 30.28 8.25
N SER A 319 -4.85 31.04 8.92
CA SER A 319 -5.16 32.41 9.36
C SER A 319 -5.24 33.42 8.21
N ASN A 320 -4.71 33.06 7.03
CA ASN A 320 -4.68 33.88 5.82
C ASN A 320 -5.69 33.36 4.76
N LEU A 321 -6.78 32.72 5.20
CA LEU A 321 -7.91 32.44 4.32
C LEU A 321 -8.84 33.67 4.36
N PRO A 322 -9.29 34.18 3.20
CA PRO A 322 -10.17 35.35 3.12
C PRO A 322 -11.53 35.12 3.79
#